data_AF-A0A7Y5FJK0-F1
#
_entry.id   AF-A0A7Y5FJK0-F1
#
_cell.length_a   1.000
_cell.length_b   1.000
_cell.length_c   1.000
_cell.angle_alpha   90.00
_cell.angle_beta   90.00
_cell.angle_gamma   90.00
#
_symmetry.space_group_name_H-M   'P 1'
#
loop_
_entity.id
_entity.type
_entity.pdbx_description
1 polymer ?
#
loop_
_entity_poly.entity_id
_entity_poly.type
_entity_poly.pdbx_seq_one_letter_code
_entity_poly.pdbx_strand_id
1 'polypeptide(L)'
;MEAGTLVRLKSDPGRSGVTTGRIKTSANRKLIQVRFPNNVEYVPEDQLEIPPQFRENPLDLLEQGKLSLAKDLRRIITHVRLSGRLANLIYSMEITNTDFYAYQFKPILKLLNSATNGILIADEVGLGKTIESGLIWTELRMRYDFRRLFVLCPAVLREKWRLELRQRFGI
;
A
#
# COMPACT_ATOMS: atom_id res chain seq x y z
N MET A 1 25.86 13.24 -21.73
CA MET A 1 24.65 12.45 -22.07
C MET A 1 24.02 13.04 -23.33
N GLU A 2 23.54 12.21 -24.25
CA GLU A 2 22.89 12.66 -25.49
C GLU A 2 21.43 13.08 -25.24
N ALA A 3 20.78 13.69 -26.23
CA ALA A 3 19.35 13.99 -26.17
C ALA A 3 18.54 12.69 -26.29
N GLY A 4 17.47 12.54 -25.51
CA GLY A 4 16.62 11.35 -25.53
C GLY A 4 17.09 10.21 -24.62
N THR A 5 18.18 10.39 -23.87
CA THR A 5 18.67 9.39 -22.91
C THR A 5 17.77 9.36 -21.67
N LEU A 6 17.33 8.17 -21.27
CA LEU A 6 16.64 7.96 -20.01
C LEU A 6 17.63 8.12 -18.86
N VAL A 7 17.29 8.93 -17.86
CA VAL A 7 18.13 9.21 -16.69
C VAL A 7 17.28 9.24 -15.43
N ARG A 8 17.91 8.99 -14.27
CA ARG A 8 17.30 9.18 -12.95
C ARG A 8 18.24 9.92 -12.01
N LEU A 9 17.70 10.47 -10.92
CA LEU A 9 18.51 11.06 -9.87
C LEU A 9 19.22 9.97 -9.05
N LYS A 10 20.49 10.18 -8.73
CA LYS A 10 21.25 9.31 -7.80
C LYS A 10 20.67 9.33 -6.39
N SER A 11 20.15 10.47 -5.95
CA SER A 11 19.55 10.66 -4.62
C SER A 11 18.10 10.19 -4.52
N ASP A 12 17.39 10.08 -5.65
CA ASP A 12 16.01 9.62 -5.71
C ASP A 12 15.81 8.77 -6.99
N PRO A 13 16.04 7.44 -6.90
CA PRO A 13 15.90 6.54 -8.04
C PRO A 13 14.47 6.51 -8.62
N GLY A 14 13.47 6.92 -7.85
CA GLY A 14 12.08 7.00 -8.29
C GLY A 14 11.82 8.16 -9.24
N ARG A 15 12.67 9.18 -9.21
CA ARG A 15 12.59 10.36 -10.07
C ARG A 15 13.39 10.16 -11.35
N SER A 16 12.71 9.62 -12.36
CA SER A 16 13.25 9.36 -13.70
C SER A 16 12.67 10.30 -14.75
N GLY A 17 13.46 10.60 -15.78
CA GLY A 17 13.10 11.50 -16.86
C GLY A 17 13.98 11.28 -18.09
N VAL A 18 13.78 12.13 -19.09
CA VAL A 18 14.51 12.05 -20.36
C VAL A 18 15.32 13.32 -20.57
N THR A 19 16.59 13.20 -20.95
CA THR A 19 17.44 14.35 -21.28
C THR A 19 16.95 15.05 -22.54
N THR A 20 16.88 16.38 -22.51
CA THR A 20 16.43 17.18 -23.66
C THR A 20 17.56 17.57 -24.61
N GLY A 21 18.81 17.29 -24.25
CA GLY A 21 20.01 17.74 -24.96
C GLY A 21 20.44 19.17 -24.64
N ARG A 22 19.64 19.96 -23.90
CA ARG A 22 20.05 21.30 -23.47
C ARG A 22 20.95 21.24 -22.25
N ILE A 23 22.07 21.95 -22.31
CA ILE A 23 23.10 21.98 -21.27
C ILE A 23 23.35 23.44 -20.89
N LYS A 24 23.46 23.70 -19.58
CA LYS A 24 23.84 25.01 -19.04
C LYS A 24 25.05 24.83 -18.13
N THR A 25 26.05 25.69 -18.27
CA THR A 25 27.18 25.71 -17.33
C THR A 25 26.92 26.78 -16.28
N SER A 26 26.95 26.41 -15.00
CA SER A 26 26.76 27.33 -13.89
C SER A 26 27.70 26.95 -12.75
N ALA A 27 28.46 27.92 -12.22
CA ALA A 27 29.40 27.72 -11.11
C ALA A 27 30.33 26.50 -11.30
N ASN A 28 30.92 26.36 -12.49
CA ASN A 28 31.79 25.25 -12.89
C ASN A 28 31.15 23.84 -12.88
N ARG A 29 29.82 23.77 -12.82
CA ARG A 29 29.04 22.53 -12.94
C ARG A 29 28.26 22.52 -14.24
N LYS A 30 28.24 21.35 -14.88
CA LYS A 30 27.46 21.10 -16.08
C LYS A 30 26.06 20.66 -15.69
N LEU A 31 25.07 21.48 -15.99
CA LEU A 31 23.65 21.20 -15.75
C LEU A 31 23.01 20.68 -17.03
N ILE A 32 22.33 19.54 -16.95
CA ILE A 32 21.58 18.95 -18.04
C ILE A 32 20.10 19.19 -17.81
N GLN A 33 19.38 19.66 -18.82
CA GLN A 33 17.94 19.80 -18.73
C GLN A 33 17.26 18.44 -18.92
N VAL A 34 16.55 18.00 -17.89
CA VAL A 34 15.80 16.74 -17.84
C VAL A 34 14.31 17.04 -17.83
N ARG A 35 13.55 16.34 -18.67
CA ARG A 35 12.08 16.34 -18.66
C ARG A 35 11.62 15.19 -17.77
N PHE A 36 11.14 15.52 -16.58
CA PHE A 36 10.43 14.61 -15.69
C PHE A 36 8.94 14.54 -16.06
N PRO A 37 8.17 13.56 -15.54
CA PRO A 37 6.73 13.46 -15.81
C PRO A 37 5.93 14.71 -15.43
N ASN A 38 6.38 15.43 -14.39
CA ASN A 38 5.63 16.55 -13.82
C ASN A 38 6.20 17.92 -14.19
N ASN A 39 7.50 18.00 -14.52
CA ASN A 39 8.20 19.26 -14.73
C ASN A 39 9.45 19.09 -15.60
N VAL A 40 9.98 20.21 -16.10
CA VAL A 40 11.28 20.26 -16.79
C VAL A 40 12.21 21.11 -15.96
N GLU A 41 13.40 20.59 -15.62
CA GLU A 41 14.37 21.32 -14.80
C GLU A 41 15.81 21.01 -15.20
N TYR A 42 16.73 21.86 -14.76
CA TYR A 42 18.17 21.68 -14.95
C TYR A 42 18.78 20.97 -13.74
N VAL A 43 19.36 19.80 -13.97
CA VAL A 43 19.97 18.96 -12.94
C VAL A 43 21.47 18.84 -13.20
N PRO A 44 22.33 18.91 -12.18
CA PRO A 44 23.76 18.64 -12.33
C PRO A 44 24.04 17.24 -12.92
N GLU A 45 24.96 17.16 -13.89
CA GLU A 45 25.31 15.89 -14.56
C GLU A 45 25.85 14.84 -13.57
N ASP A 46 26.53 15.28 -12.51
CA ASP A 46 27.03 14.42 -11.43
C ASP A 46 25.93 13.81 -10.56
N GLN A 47 24.73 14.39 -10.56
CA GLN A 47 23.55 13.87 -9.84
C GLN A 47 22.68 12.93 -10.69
N LEU A 48 22.98 12.79 -11.99
CA LEU A 48 22.25 11.93 -12.90
C LEU A 48 22.98 10.59 -13.08
N GLU A 49 22.21 9.51 -13.14
CA GLU A 49 22.69 8.20 -13.57
C GLU A 49 21.75 7.61 -14.63
N ILE A 50 22.31 6.80 -15.52
CA ILE A 50 21.53 6.04 -16.50
C ILE A 50 21.01 4.80 -15.76
N PRO A 51 19.69 4.58 -15.69
CA PRO A 51 19.14 3.40 -15.06
C PRO A 51 19.60 2.13 -15.83
N PRO A 52 19.89 1.04 -15.13
CA PRO A 52 20.25 -0.22 -15.77
C PRO A 52 19.10 -0.75 -16.64
N GLN A 53 19.46 -1.51 -17.69
CA GLN A 53 18.48 -2.10 -18.61
C GLN A 53 17.72 -3.29 -17.99
N PHE A 54 18.26 -3.88 -16.92
CA PHE A 54 17.62 -4.94 -16.15
C PHE A 54 16.87 -4.36 -14.95
N ARG A 55 15.86 -5.10 -14.48
CA ARG A 55 15.13 -4.76 -13.27
C ARG A 55 16.04 -4.96 -12.06
N GLU A 56 16.37 -3.89 -11.35
CA GLU A 56 17.11 -3.96 -10.09
C GLU A 56 16.30 -4.67 -9.01
N ASN A 57 16.99 -5.44 -8.18
CA ASN A 57 16.42 -6.03 -6.98
C ASN A 57 16.18 -4.91 -5.94
N PRO A 58 14.95 -4.76 -5.41
CA PRO A 58 14.65 -3.76 -4.39
C PRO A 58 15.48 -3.90 -3.11
N LEU A 59 15.91 -5.11 -2.74
CA LEU A 59 16.73 -5.33 -1.55
C LEU A 59 18.13 -4.73 -1.73
N ASP A 60 18.75 -4.94 -2.90
CA ASP A 60 20.06 -4.37 -3.21
C ASP A 60 20.02 -2.83 -3.23
N LEU A 61 18.93 -2.24 -3.74
CA LEU A 61 18.72 -0.79 -3.71
C LEU A 61 18.60 -0.25 -2.27
N LEU A 62 17.91 -0.99 -1.40
CA LEU A 62 17.76 -0.64 0.01
C LEU A 62 19.10 -0.69 0.74
N GLU A 63 19.90 -1.74 0.53
CA GLU A 63 21.24 -1.86 1.11
C GLU A 63 22.18 -0.74 0.66
N GLN A 64 22.03 -0.28 -0.59
CA GLN A 64 22.78 0.86 -1.14
C GLN A 64 22.25 2.23 -0.69
N GLY A 65 21.21 2.28 0.17
CA GLY A 65 20.59 3.52 0.63
C GLY A 65 19.84 4.30 -0.46
N LYS A 66 19.57 3.66 -1.61
CA LYS A 66 18.88 4.24 -2.76
C LYS A 66 17.37 4.18 -2.56
N LEU A 67 16.85 5.10 -1.76
CA LEU A 67 15.44 5.18 -1.39
C LEU A 67 14.67 6.18 -2.27
N SER A 68 13.43 5.83 -2.66
CA SER A 68 12.47 6.77 -3.25
C SER A 68 11.67 7.50 -2.18
N LEU A 69 10.85 8.47 -2.57
CA LEU A 69 10.02 9.22 -1.64
C LEU A 69 8.92 8.35 -1.03
N ALA A 70 8.47 8.70 0.18
CA ALA A 70 7.39 7.99 0.87
C ALA A 70 6.08 7.92 0.06
N LYS A 71 5.84 8.92 -0.82
CA LYS A 71 4.71 8.92 -1.75
C LYS A 71 4.77 7.76 -2.76
N ASP A 72 5.96 7.37 -3.17
CA ASP A 72 6.18 6.32 -4.17
C ASP A 72 5.93 4.95 -3.54
N LEU A 73 6.40 4.74 -2.30
CA LEU A 73 6.05 3.57 -1.50
C LEU A 73 4.54 3.47 -1.31
N ARG A 74 3.88 4.56 -0.91
CA ARG A 74 2.41 4.60 -0.75
C ARG A 74 1.72 4.22 -2.06
N ARG A 75 2.13 4.79 -3.20
CA ARG A 75 1.57 4.48 -4.52
C ARG A 75 1.74 2.99 -4.87
N ILE A 76 2.90 2.41 -4.60
CA ILE A 76 3.17 0.98 -4.85
C ILE A 76 2.30 0.12 -3.96
N ILE A 77 2.23 0.40 -2.66
CA ILE A 77 1.36 -0.35 -1.73
C ILE A 77 -0.10 -0.27 -2.18
N THR A 78 -0.58 0.92 -2.56
CA THR A 78 -1.95 1.08 -3.09
C THR A 78 -2.17 0.27 -4.36
N HIS A 79 -1.23 0.31 -5.32
CA HIS A 79 -1.33 -0.48 -6.55
C HIS A 79 -1.39 -1.97 -6.25
N VAL A 80 -0.54 -2.47 -5.34
CA VAL A 80 -0.53 -3.88 -5.00
C VAL A 80 -1.79 -4.28 -4.21
N ARG A 81 -2.31 -3.42 -3.31
CA ARG A 81 -3.61 -3.59 -2.64
C ARG A 81 -4.73 -3.77 -3.68
N LEU A 82 -4.79 -2.91 -4.70
CA LEU A 82 -5.78 -2.99 -5.77
C LEU A 82 -5.63 -4.23 -6.65
N SER A 83 -4.40 -4.72 -6.83
CA SER A 83 -4.13 -5.92 -7.63
C SER A 83 -4.51 -7.24 -6.95
N GLY A 84 -4.83 -7.23 -5.65
CA GLY A 84 -5.16 -8.42 -4.86
C GLY A 84 -4.02 -9.42 -4.64
N ARG A 85 -2.79 -9.08 -5.05
CA ARG A 85 -1.64 -10.02 -5.05
C ARG A 85 -0.83 -10.05 -3.74
N LEU A 86 -1.13 -9.20 -2.76
CA LEU A 86 -0.44 -9.21 -1.46
C LEU A 86 -1.22 -10.05 -0.44
N ALA A 87 -0.87 -11.32 -0.30
CA ALA A 87 -1.46 -12.19 0.72
C ALA A 87 -1.17 -11.71 2.16
N ASN A 88 -0.17 -10.84 2.36
CA ASN A 88 0.31 -10.38 3.67
C ASN A 88 -0.25 -9.02 4.12
N LEU A 89 -1.20 -8.44 3.40
CA LEU A 89 -1.93 -7.25 3.86
C LEU A 89 -3.29 -7.67 4.43
N ILE A 90 -3.66 -7.07 5.56
CA ILE A 90 -5.05 -7.14 6.04
C ILE A 90 -5.83 -6.08 5.27
N TYR A 91 -6.59 -6.52 4.28
CA TYR A 91 -7.37 -5.66 3.40
C TYR A 91 -8.47 -4.91 4.15
N SER A 92 -8.98 -5.46 5.25
CA SER A 92 -9.96 -4.75 6.09
C SER A 92 -9.40 -3.53 6.83
N MET A 93 -8.07 -3.36 6.88
CA MET A 93 -7.43 -2.25 7.58
C MET A 93 -7.66 -0.92 6.83
N GLU A 94 -8.14 0.11 7.54
CA GLU A 94 -8.43 1.47 7.05
C GLU A 94 -9.64 1.61 6.09
N ILE A 95 -10.36 0.53 5.76
CA ILE A 95 -11.51 0.61 4.83
C ILE A 95 -12.85 0.71 5.58
N THR A 96 -12.85 0.39 6.87
CA THR A 96 -14.03 0.40 7.72
C THR A 96 -14.11 1.70 8.51
N ASN A 97 -15.32 2.18 8.81
CA ASN A 97 -15.52 3.37 9.63
C ASN A 97 -15.37 3.04 11.12
N THR A 98 -14.17 2.61 11.51
CA THR A 98 -13.83 2.12 12.86
C THR A 98 -12.45 2.61 13.26
N ASP A 99 -12.30 2.98 14.54
CA ASP A 99 -10.98 3.27 15.10
C ASP A 99 -10.07 2.05 15.03
N PHE A 100 -8.79 2.30 14.72
CA PHE A 100 -7.82 1.23 14.59
C PHE A 100 -7.34 0.77 15.97
N TYR A 101 -7.64 -0.49 16.30
CA TYR A 101 -7.07 -1.16 17.46
C TYR A 101 -6.36 -2.45 17.06
N ALA A 102 -5.04 -2.51 17.25
CA ALA A 102 -4.21 -3.63 16.79
C ALA A 102 -4.68 -5.02 17.29
N TYR A 103 -5.29 -5.10 18.48
CA TYR A 103 -5.79 -6.37 18.99
C TYR A 103 -6.95 -6.94 18.15
N GLN A 104 -7.79 -6.09 17.54
CA GLN A 104 -8.96 -6.48 16.75
C GLN A 104 -8.58 -7.18 15.44
N PHE A 105 -7.32 -7.11 15.04
CA PHE A 105 -6.79 -7.76 13.85
C PHE A 105 -6.20 -9.16 14.14
N LYS A 106 -5.96 -9.50 15.42
CA LYS A 106 -5.47 -10.84 15.80
C LYS A 106 -6.44 -11.96 15.39
N PRO A 107 -7.77 -11.83 15.54
CA PRO A 107 -8.71 -12.84 15.06
C PRO A 107 -8.61 -13.11 13.55
N ILE A 108 -8.39 -12.06 12.75
CA ILE A 108 -8.24 -12.18 11.29
C ILE A 108 -7.04 -13.05 10.94
N LEU A 109 -5.89 -12.76 11.54
CA LEU A 109 -4.67 -13.54 11.34
C LEU A 109 -4.84 -15.00 11.81
N LYS A 110 -5.53 -15.22 12.93
CA LYS A 110 -5.85 -16.58 13.39
C LYS A 110 -6.73 -17.34 12.41
N LEU A 111 -7.74 -16.69 11.84
CA LEU A 111 -8.63 -17.30 10.86
C LEU A 111 -7.90 -17.67 9.57
N LEU A 112 -7.10 -16.74 9.02
CA LEU A 112 -6.35 -16.96 7.79
C LEU A 112 -5.31 -18.08 7.91
N ASN A 113 -4.80 -18.33 9.11
CA ASN A 113 -3.86 -19.41 9.39
C ASN A 113 -4.55 -20.68 9.94
N SER A 114 -5.88 -20.69 10.08
CA SER A 114 -6.61 -21.84 10.62
C SER A 114 -6.80 -22.92 9.55
N ALA A 115 -6.54 -24.18 9.91
CA ALA A 115 -6.77 -25.30 9.00
C ALA A 115 -8.28 -25.58 8.74
N THR A 116 -9.14 -25.11 9.65
CA THR A 116 -10.59 -25.40 9.65
C THR A 116 -11.43 -24.25 9.10
N ASN A 117 -10.83 -23.13 8.68
CA ASN A 117 -11.53 -21.91 8.26
C ASN A 117 -12.55 -21.40 9.31
N GLY A 118 -12.26 -21.61 10.59
CA GLY A 118 -13.16 -21.27 11.69
C GLY A 118 -12.39 -20.83 12.93
N ILE A 119 -12.95 -19.86 13.66
CA ILE A 119 -12.36 -19.34 14.90
C ILE A 119 -13.43 -19.11 15.97
N LEU A 120 -12.99 -19.14 17.23
CA LEU A 120 -13.77 -18.69 18.37
C LEU A 120 -13.12 -17.41 18.93
N ILE A 121 -13.90 -16.33 19.00
CA ILE A 121 -13.49 -15.07 19.63
C ILE A 121 -14.13 -15.03 21.02
N ALA A 122 -13.31 -15.15 22.06
CA ALA A 122 -13.74 -15.26 23.45
C ALA A 122 -13.14 -14.16 24.33
N ASP A 123 -12.96 -12.96 23.78
CA ASP A 123 -12.47 -11.79 24.53
C ASP A 123 -13.53 -11.27 25.52
N GLU A 124 -13.16 -10.35 26.41
CA GLU A 124 -14.07 -9.75 27.39
C GLU A 124 -15.25 -9.00 26.75
N VAL A 125 -16.33 -8.83 27.52
CA VAL A 125 -17.52 -8.08 27.09
C VAL A 125 -17.13 -6.61 26.88
N GLY A 126 -17.48 -6.04 25.74
CA GLY A 126 -17.19 -4.63 25.41
C GLY A 126 -15.96 -4.40 24.53
N LEU A 127 -15.10 -5.39 24.33
CA LEU A 127 -13.88 -5.25 23.51
C LEU A 127 -14.09 -5.22 21.99
N GLY A 128 -15.34 -5.19 21.53
CA GLY A 128 -15.63 -5.01 20.10
C GLY A 128 -15.70 -6.30 19.27
N LYS A 129 -16.10 -7.44 19.84
CA LYS A 129 -16.34 -8.70 19.09
C LYS A 129 -17.18 -8.55 17.82
N THR A 130 -18.17 -7.64 17.83
CA THR A 130 -18.97 -7.31 16.64
C THR A 130 -18.13 -6.60 15.56
N ILE A 131 -17.23 -5.70 15.96
CA ILE A 131 -16.29 -5.03 15.06
C ILE A 131 -15.32 -6.05 14.47
N GLU A 132 -14.73 -6.91 15.29
CA GLU A 132 -13.82 -7.97 14.85
C GLU A 132 -14.48 -8.91 13.83
N SER A 133 -15.76 -9.27 14.06
CA SER A 133 -16.54 -10.08 13.13
C SER A 133 -16.76 -9.37 11.78
N GLY A 134 -17.03 -8.06 11.79
CA GLY A 134 -17.16 -7.25 10.58
C GLY A 134 -15.84 -7.09 9.83
N LEU A 135 -14.71 -6.94 10.56
CA LEU A 135 -13.37 -6.89 9.97
C LEU A 135 -13.00 -8.22 9.31
N ILE A 136 -13.33 -9.35 9.94
CA ILE A 136 -13.18 -10.69 9.37
C ILE A 136 -13.99 -10.82 8.08
N TRP A 137 -15.26 -10.44 8.11
CA TRP A 137 -16.10 -10.51 6.93
C TRP A 137 -15.55 -9.65 5.78
N THR A 138 -15.11 -8.43 6.08
CA THR A 138 -14.52 -7.52 5.09
C THR A 138 -13.26 -8.12 4.46
N GLU A 139 -12.38 -8.72 5.27
CA GLU A 139 -11.19 -9.43 4.79
C GLU A 139 -11.58 -10.60 3.88
N LEU A 140 -12.51 -11.45 4.30
CA LEU A 140 -12.94 -12.62 3.51
C LEU A 140 -13.60 -12.21 2.20
N ARG A 141 -14.42 -11.15 2.21
CA ARG A 141 -15.03 -10.59 1.01
C ARG A 141 -13.98 -10.09 0.03
N MET A 142 -12.98 -9.35 0.50
CA MET A 142 -11.92 -8.80 -0.36
C MET A 142 -10.96 -9.88 -0.87
N ARG A 143 -10.63 -10.86 -0.03
CA ARG A 143 -9.67 -11.91 -0.36
C ARG A 143 -10.26 -13.04 -1.22
N TYR A 144 -11.53 -13.38 -1.02
CA TYR A 144 -12.16 -14.57 -1.62
C TYR A 144 -13.48 -14.28 -2.37
N ASP A 145 -13.85 -13.02 -2.58
CA ASP A 145 -15.10 -12.59 -3.23
C ASP A 145 -16.37 -13.17 -2.57
N PHE A 146 -16.38 -13.29 -1.24
CA PHE A 146 -17.56 -13.76 -0.52
C PHE A 146 -18.72 -12.75 -0.63
N ARG A 147 -19.92 -13.24 -0.99
CA ARG A 147 -21.07 -12.37 -1.32
C ARG A 147 -22.22 -12.42 -0.31
N ARG A 148 -22.26 -13.43 0.55
CA ARG A 148 -23.35 -13.64 1.52
C ARG A 148 -22.79 -13.79 2.93
N LEU A 149 -23.32 -12.99 3.85
CA LEU A 149 -23.05 -13.05 5.29
C LEU A 149 -24.32 -13.50 6.01
N PHE A 150 -24.20 -14.53 6.84
CA PHE A 150 -25.29 -14.98 7.73
C PHE A 150 -24.86 -14.75 9.18
N VAL A 151 -25.67 -13.99 9.93
CA VAL A 151 -25.42 -13.69 11.34
C VAL A 151 -26.50 -14.34 12.19
N LEU A 152 -26.10 -15.31 13.01
CA LEU A 152 -26.96 -15.91 14.02
C LEU A 152 -26.68 -15.23 15.37
N CYS A 153 -27.70 -14.59 15.95
CA CYS A 153 -27.58 -13.94 17.25
C CYS A 153 -28.90 -14.02 18.05
N PRO A 154 -28.84 -13.88 19.39
CA PRO A 154 -30.03 -13.75 20.22
C PRO A 154 -30.94 -12.60 19.76
N ALA A 155 -32.25 -12.78 19.97
CA ALA A 155 -33.29 -11.87 19.49
C ALA A 155 -33.03 -10.39 19.82
N VAL A 156 -32.49 -10.13 21.02
CA VAL A 156 -32.23 -8.79 21.57
C VAL A 156 -31.05 -8.08 20.89
N LEU A 157 -30.13 -8.82 20.29
CA LEU A 157 -28.92 -8.27 19.65
C LEU A 157 -29.10 -7.99 18.15
N ARG A 158 -30.23 -8.41 17.56
CA ARG A 158 -30.49 -8.30 16.11
C ARG A 158 -30.33 -6.87 15.59
N GLU A 159 -30.94 -5.90 16.25
CA GLU A 159 -30.86 -4.50 15.85
C GLU A 159 -29.46 -3.92 16.00
N LYS A 160 -28.74 -4.30 17.08
CA LYS A 160 -27.36 -3.87 17.28
C LYS A 160 -26.46 -4.38 16.15
N TRP A 161 -26.55 -5.66 15.80
CA TRP A 161 -25.79 -6.22 14.67
C TRP A 161 -26.11 -5.52 13.35
N ARG A 162 -27.39 -5.30 13.06
CA ARG A 162 -27.82 -4.60 11.84
C ARG A 162 -27.25 -3.20 11.76
N LEU A 163 -27.30 -2.44 12.85
CA LEU A 163 -26.79 -1.07 12.91
C LEU A 163 -25.27 -1.02 12.72
N GLU A 164 -24.54 -1.87 13.44
CA GLU A 164 -23.07 -1.94 13.39
C GLU A 164 -22.57 -2.32 11.98
N LEU A 165 -23.17 -3.35 11.37
CA LEU A 165 -22.84 -3.79 10.02
C LEU A 165 -23.11 -2.70 8.97
N ARG A 166 -24.26 -2.02 9.07
CA ARG A 166 -24.63 -0.95 8.14
C ARG A 166 -23.75 0.28 8.28
N GLN A 167 -23.52 0.75 9.51
CA GLN A 167 -22.83 2.01 9.76
C GLN A 167 -21.31 1.92 9.58
N ARG A 168 -20.69 0.79 9.97
CA ARG A 168 -19.23 0.66 9.98
C ARG A 168 -18.66 -0.02 8.74
N PHE A 169 -19.44 -0.91 8.13
CA PHE A 169 -18.97 -1.79 7.06
C PHE A 169 -19.77 -1.66 5.76
N GLY A 170 -20.88 -0.90 5.75
CA GLY A 170 -21.70 -0.68 4.55
C GLY A 170 -22.40 -1.95 4.05
N ILE A 171 -22.76 -2.85 4.97
CA ILE A 171 -23.44 -4.13 4.71
C ILE A 171 -24.93 -4.02 5.02
#